data_AF-A0A1X0RJ20-F1
#
_entry.id   AF-A0A1X0RJ20-F1
#
_cell.length_a   1.000
_cell.length_b   1.000
_cell.length_c   1.000
_cell.angle_alpha   90.00
_cell.angle_beta   90.00
_cell.angle_gamma   90.00
#
_symmetry.space_group_name_H-M   'P 1'
#
loop_
_entity.id
_entity.type
_entity.pdbx_description
1 polymer ?
#
loop_
_entity_poly.entity_id
_entity_poly.type
_entity_poly.pdbx_seq_one_letter_code
_entity_poly.pdbx_strand_id
1 'polypeptide(L)'
;MELNDRFEWDITCKENSPEAFAKVLVSELGLSGEFKSAIAHSIREQIYTYVKSLHLSRYHDWNKSIMDRGFKKSFLPIVKKAMRNSNKIKRFTPSVAQVLDSELVYMEKETVRESR
;
A
#
# COMPACT_ATOMS: atom_id res chain seq x y z
N MET A 1 -14.60 -2.18 -12.16
CA MET A 1 -13.47 -3.14 -11.98
C MET A 1 -12.83 -2.86 -10.65
N GLU A 2 -12.30 -3.89 -9.99
CA GLU A 2 -11.55 -3.78 -8.75
C GLU A 2 -10.14 -4.34 -8.93
N LEU A 3 -9.14 -3.60 -8.44
CA LEU A 3 -7.75 -4.03 -8.40
C LEU A 3 -7.36 -4.27 -6.94
N ASN A 4 -6.97 -5.50 -6.62
CA ASN A 4 -6.37 -5.85 -5.34
C ASN A 4 -4.92 -6.27 -5.56
N ASP A 5 -3.99 -5.56 -4.95
CA ASP A 5 -2.56 -5.82 -5.08
C ASP A 5 -1.81 -5.49 -3.78
N ARG A 6 -0.66 -6.13 -3.59
CA ARG A 6 0.23 -5.90 -2.47
C ARG A 6 1.68 -6.04 -2.93
N PHE A 7 2.45 -5.00 -2.67
CA PHE A 7 3.88 -4.97 -2.93
C PHE A 7 4.65 -4.32 -1.76
N GLU A 8 5.97 -4.46 -1.80
CA GLU A 8 6.89 -3.90 -0.81
C GLU A 8 7.42 -2.58 -1.37
N TRP A 9 7.44 -1.52 -0.56
CA TRP A 9 7.89 -0.20 -0.98
C TRP A 9 8.94 0.35 -0.03
N ASP A 10 10.11 0.72 -0.56
CA ASP A 10 11.15 1.41 0.20
C ASP A 10 10.85 2.91 0.26
N ILE A 11 10.53 3.39 1.45
CA ILE A 11 10.22 4.81 1.72
C ILE A 11 11.47 5.69 1.78
N THR A 12 12.67 5.11 1.81
CA THR A 12 13.94 5.84 1.94
C THR A 12 14.65 6.07 0.60
N CYS A 13 14.29 5.31 -0.43
CA CYS A 13 14.84 5.44 -1.78
C CYS A 13 14.24 6.65 -2.50
N LYS A 14 15.08 7.65 -2.83
CA LYS A 14 14.65 8.88 -3.51
C LYS A 14 14.28 8.69 -4.98
N GLU A 15 14.81 7.64 -5.61
CA GLU A 15 14.53 7.31 -7.01
C GLU A 15 13.15 6.65 -7.19
N ASN A 16 12.51 6.23 -6.10
CA ASN A 16 11.18 5.61 -6.15
C ASN A 16 10.12 6.68 -6.46
N SER A 17 9.51 6.61 -7.64
CA SER A 17 8.36 7.45 -8.03
C SER A 17 7.06 6.63 -8.06
N PRO A 18 6.06 6.95 -7.21
CA PRO A 18 4.73 6.35 -7.26
C PRO A 18 4.06 6.46 -8.64
N GLU A 19 4.24 7.58 -9.34
CA GLU A 19 3.66 7.84 -10.66
C GLU A 19 4.31 7.00 -11.76
N ALA A 20 5.64 6.84 -11.70
CA ALA A 20 6.37 5.99 -12.62
C ALA A 20 5.97 4.51 -12.44
N PHE A 21 5.90 4.04 -11.19
CA PHE A 21 5.44 2.70 -10.87
C PHE A 21 3.99 2.47 -11.32
N ALA A 22 3.06 3.37 -10.98
CA ALA A 22 1.66 3.24 -11.35
C ALA A 22 1.46 3.22 -12.88
N LYS A 23 2.27 3.99 -13.64
CA LYS A 23 2.24 3.97 -15.10
C LYS A 23 2.57 2.58 -15.66
N VAL A 24 3.62 1.96 -15.14
CA VAL A 24 4.07 0.63 -15.58
C VAL A 24 3.02 -0.42 -15.20
N LEU A 25 2.57 -0.44 -13.94
CA LEU A 25 1.61 -1.42 -13.44
C LEU A 25 0.29 -1.40 -14.23
N VAL A 26 -0.27 -0.21 -14.50
CA VAL A 26 -1.49 -0.06 -15.32
C VAL A 26 -1.27 -0.57 -16.74
N SER A 27 -0.10 -0.30 -17.33
CA SER A 27 0.25 -0.76 -18.67
C SER A 27 0.41 -2.27 -18.74
N GLU A 28 1.02 -2.90 -17.73
CA GLU A 28 1.25 -4.35 -17.68
C GLU A 28 -0.05 -5.13 -17.43
N LEU A 29 -0.97 -4.57 -16.63
CA LEU A 29 -2.26 -5.19 -16.32
C LEU A 29 -3.37 -4.84 -17.32
N GLY A 30 -3.10 -3.96 -18.30
CA GLY A 30 -4.10 -3.54 -19.29
C GLY A 30 -5.27 -2.75 -18.68
N LEU A 31 -5.01 -1.99 -17.62
CA LEU A 31 -6.04 -1.23 -16.89
C LEU A 31 -6.32 0.14 -17.54
N SER A 32 -7.47 0.72 -17.22
CA SER A 32 -7.81 2.10 -17.60
C SER A 32 -6.84 3.11 -16.98
N GLY A 33 -6.62 4.25 -17.65
CA GLY A 33 -5.76 5.33 -17.18
C GLY A 33 -6.20 5.93 -15.84
N GLU A 34 -7.48 5.78 -15.46
CA GLU A 34 -8.01 6.21 -14.15
C GLU A 34 -7.34 5.51 -12.95
N PHE A 35 -6.89 4.26 -13.12
CA PHE A 35 -6.18 3.52 -12.08
C PHE A 35 -4.81 4.13 -11.77
N LYS A 36 -4.19 4.80 -12.74
CA LYS A 36 -2.86 5.38 -12.57
C LYS A 36 -2.83 6.43 -11.46
N SER A 37 -3.80 7.34 -11.43
CA SER A 37 -3.88 8.39 -10.41
C SER A 37 -4.22 7.81 -9.04
N ALA A 38 -5.17 6.86 -8.99
CA ALA A 38 -5.59 6.19 -7.77
C ALA A 38 -4.45 5.40 -7.11
N ILE A 39 -3.72 4.57 -7.88
CA ILE A 39 -2.58 3.79 -7.39
C ILE A 39 -1.49 4.73 -6.86
N ALA A 40 -1.10 5.73 -7.65
CA ALA A 40 -0.05 6.67 -7.24
C ALA A 40 -0.45 7.45 -5.97
N HIS A 41 -1.73 7.83 -5.85
CA HIS A 41 -2.26 8.48 -4.65
C HIS A 41 -2.21 7.56 -3.43
N SER A 42 -2.69 6.32 -3.55
CA SER A 42 -2.66 5.35 -2.45
C SER A 42 -1.24 5.09 -1.93
N ILE A 43 -0.25 4.97 -2.83
CA ILE A 43 1.15 4.82 -2.44
C ILE A 43 1.63 6.04 -1.63
N ARG A 44 1.37 7.28 -2.12
CA ARG A 44 1.79 8.51 -1.43
C ARG A 44 1.13 8.66 -0.05
N GLU A 45 -0.15 8.33 0.06
CA GLU A 45 -0.88 8.40 1.32
C GLU A 45 -0.32 7.42 2.36
N GLN A 46 -0.04 6.18 1.95
CA GLN A 46 0.59 5.20 2.82
C GLN A 46 1.99 5.66 3.26
N ILE A 47 2.83 6.13 2.33
CA ILE A 47 4.16 6.69 2.65
C ILE A 47 4.03 7.82 3.67
N TYR A 48 3.15 8.79 3.43
CA TYR A 48 2.94 9.92 4.32
C TYR A 48 2.52 9.47 5.72
N THR A 49 1.60 8.50 5.81
CA THR A 49 1.14 7.93 7.08
C THR A 49 2.27 7.29 7.87
N TYR A 50 3.13 6.50 7.20
CA TYR A 50 4.31 5.89 7.83
C TYR A 50 5.34 6.93 8.27
N VAL A 51 5.65 7.91 7.41
CA VAL A 51 6.61 8.98 7.71
C VAL A 51 6.11 9.84 8.87
N LYS A 52 4.83 10.23 8.88
CA LYS A 52 4.23 10.99 9.98
C LYS A 52 4.29 10.20 11.29
N SER A 53 3.96 8.91 11.26
CA SER A 53 4.06 8.04 12.44
C SER A 53 5.50 7.94 12.97
N LEU A 54 6.49 7.81 12.08
CA LEU A 54 7.91 7.84 12.43
C LEU A 54 8.31 9.14 13.14
N HIS A 55 7.88 10.29 12.61
CA HIS A 55 8.18 11.60 13.19
C HIS A 55 7.51 11.77 14.56
N LEU A 56 6.21 11.45 14.66
CA LEU A 56 5.47 11.55 15.92
C LEU A 56 6.01 10.63 17.00
N SER A 57 6.44 9.42 16.63
CA SER A 57 7.07 8.46 17.55
C SER A 57 8.37 8.99 18.16
N ARG A 58 9.06 9.93 17.49
CA ARG A 58 10.28 10.58 18.00
C ARG A 58 10.01 11.82 18.86
N TYR A 59 8.79 12.36 18.85
CA TYR A 59 8.39 13.50 19.70
C TYR A 59 7.77 13.07 21.03
N HIS A 60 7.53 11.78 21.25
CA HIS A 60 7.01 11.23 22.51
C HIS A 60 8.11 10.51 23.33
N ASP A 61 9.30 11.10 23.42
CA ASP A 61 10.29 10.73 24.44
C ASP A 61 9.82 11.21 25.82
N TRP A 62 8.90 10.45 26.42
CA TRP A 62 8.80 10.36 27.89
C TRP A 62 8.63 8.91 28.39
N ASN A 63 8.33 7.92 27.53
CA ASN A 63 8.30 6.52 27.95
C ASN A 63 8.87 5.59 26.87
N LYS A 64 10.20 5.47 26.89
CA LYS A 64 11.07 4.58 26.09
C LYS A 64 10.65 3.10 26.06
N SER A 65 9.69 2.70 26.90
CA SER A 65 9.13 1.34 27.00
C SER A 65 7.97 1.05 26.02
N ILE A 66 7.28 2.09 25.51
CA ILE A 66 6.07 1.90 24.66
C ILE A 66 6.39 1.87 23.15
N MET A 67 7.61 2.24 22.74
CA MET A 67 7.97 2.21 21.31
C MET A 67 8.11 0.79 20.71
N ASP A 68 8.26 -0.28 21.50
CA ASP A 68 9.19 -1.31 21.04
C ASP A 68 8.61 -2.61 20.43
N ARG A 69 7.30 -2.72 20.17
CA ARG A 69 6.80 -3.97 19.52
C ARG A 69 5.81 -3.80 18.37
N GLY A 70 4.90 -2.85 18.41
CA GLY A 70 3.90 -2.68 17.33
C GLY A 70 4.51 -2.04 16.09
N PHE A 71 5.29 -0.98 16.28
CA PHE A 71 5.82 -0.18 15.20
C PHE A 71 7.01 -0.83 14.48
N LYS A 72 7.91 -1.50 15.19
CA LYS A 72 8.95 -2.35 14.55
C LYS A 72 8.35 -3.49 13.74
N LYS A 73 7.15 -3.98 14.08
CA LYS A 73 6.45 -5.04 13.34
C LYS A 73 5.78 -4.55 12.05
N SER A 74 5.59 -3.25 11.87
CA SER A 74 5.05 -2.71 10.62
C SER A 74 6.09 -2.60 9.53
N PHE A 75 7.38 -2.52 9.88
CA PHE A 75 8.49 -2.62 8.92
C PHE A 75 8.75 -4.07 8.52
N LEU A 76 9.09 -4.24 7.24
CA LEU A 76 9.48 -5.54 6.70
C LEU A 76 10.86 -5.95 7.24
N PRO A 77 11.08 -7.25 7.50
CA PRO A 77 12.40 -7.74 7.90
C PRO A 77 13.40 -7.60 6.76
N ILE A 78 14.69 -7.61 7.10
CA ILE A 78 15.77 -7.64 6.11
C ILE A 78 15.59 -8.83 5.18
N VAL A 79 15.68 -8.57 3.87
CA VAL A 79 15.56 -9.59 2.83
C VAL A 79 16.76 -10.53 2.88
N LYS A 80 16.55 -11.75 3.39
CA LYS A 80 17.57 -12.81 3.44
C LYS A 80 17.57 -13.72 2.21
N LYS A 81 16.44 -13.79 1.50
CA LYS A 81 16.24 -14.61 0.30
C LYS A 81 15.40 -13.83 -0.70
N ALA A 82 15.82 -13.83 -1.96
CA ALA A 82 15.09 -13.16 -3.04
C ALA A 82 13.79 -13.88 -3.41
N MET A 83 13.72 -15.21 -3.23
CA MET A 83 12.54 -16.00 -3.57
C MET A 83 11.48 -15.96 -2.47
N ARG A 84 10.24 -15.66 -2.84
CA ARG A 84 9.06 -15.76 -1.97
C ARG A 84 8.56 -17.21 -1.92
N ASN A 85 7.99 -17.61 -0.78
CA ASN A 85 7.32 -18.91 -0.68
C ASN A 85 5.95 -18.89 -1.37
N SER A 86 5.40 -20.06 -1.66
CA SER A 86 4.11 -20.23 -2.36
C SER A 86 2.96 -19.42 -1.75
N ASN A 87 2.87 -19.39 -0.41
CA ASN A 87 1.82 -18.64 0.29
C ASN A 87 1.96 -17.12 0.16
N LYS A 88 3.20 -16.58 0.16
CA LYS A 88 3.43 -15.15 -0.07
C LYS A 88 3.22 -14.78 -1.53
N ILE A 89 3.61 -15.62 -2.48
CA ILE A 89 3.41 -15.35 -3.91
C ILE A 89 1.95 -15.00 -4.18
N LYS A 90 1.00 -15.83 -3.70
CA LYS A 90 -0.43 -15.56 -3.87
C LYS A 90 -0.91 -14.23 -3.30
N ARG A 91 -0.29 -13.75 -2.22
CA ARG A 91 -0.65 -12.49 -1.55
C ARG A 91 0.02 -11.26 -2.14
N PHE A 92 1.06 -11.43 -2.95
CA PHE A 92 1.87 -10.38 -3.58
C PHE A 92 1.76 -10.43 -5.11
N THR A 93 0.66 -11.01 -5.60
CA THR A 93 0.32 -11.05 -7.03
C THR A 93 -0.95 -10.22 -7.20
N PRO A 94 -0.97 -9.27 -8.16
CA PRO A 94 -2.16 -8.47 -8.43
C PRO A 94 -3.32 -9.36 -8.91
N SER A 95 -4.53 -9.03 -8.49
CA SER A 95 -5.77 -9.62 -9.00
C SER A 95 -6.73 -8.53 -9.45
N VAL A 96 -7.25 -8.67 -10.66
CA VAL A 96 -8.22 -7.76 -11.27
C VAL A 96 -9.55 -8.49 -11.41
N ALA A 97 -10.61 -7.94 -10.81
CA ALA A 97 -11.96 -8.48 -10.89
C ALA A 97 -12.90 -7.50 -11.62
N GLN A 98 -13.81 -8.04 -12.44
CA GLN A 98 -14.95 -7.27 -12.91
C GLN A 98 -15.99 -7.22 -11.79
N VAL A 99 -16.49 -6.02 -11.51
CA VAL A 99 -17.45 -5.75 -10.45
C VAL A 99 -18.72 -5.26 -11.12
N LEU A 100 -19.87 -5.83 -10.73
CA LEU A 100 -21.17 -5.41 -11.25
C LEU A 100 -21.56 -4.03 -10.69
N ASP A 101 -22.39 -3.29 -11.41
CA ASP A 101 -22.86 -1.97 -10.97
C ASP A 101 -23.54 -2.01 -9.60
N SER A 102 -24.27 -3.09 -9.29
CA SER A 102 -24.87 -3.28 -7.98
C SER A 102 -23.83 -3.38 -6.87
N GLU A 103 -22.74 -4.11 -7.10
CA GLU A 103 -21.63 -4.29 -6.13
C GLU A 103 -20.85 -2.99 -5.95
N LEU A 104 -20.62 -2.23 -7.04
CA LEU A 104 -19.97 -0.92 -6.97
C LEU A 104 -20.70 0.04 -6.01
N VAL A 105 -22.03 0.09 -6.08
CA VAL A 105 -22.83 0.94 -5.17
C VAL A 105 -22.69 0.51 -3.70
N TYR A 106 -22.54 -0.79 -3.43
CA TYR A 106 -22.28 -1.26 -2.07
C TYR A 106 -20.88 -0.85 -1.60
N MET A 107 -19.86 -1.03 -2.45
CA MET A 107 -18.48 -0.63 -2.14
C MET A 107 -18.38 0.87 -1.86
N GLU A 108 -19.02 1.73 -2.66
CA GLU A 108 -19.06 3.18 -2.42
C GLU A 108 -19.72 3.54 -1.08
N LYS A 109 -20.77 2.81 -0.67
CA LYS A 109 -21.41 3.03 0.64
C LYS A 109 -20.50 2.61 1.80
N GLU A 110 -19.68 1.58 1.63
CA GLU A 110 -18.74 1.14 2.65
C GLU A 110 -17.54 2.09 2.77
N THR A 111 -16.96 2.53 1.66
CA THR A 111 -15.84 3.48 1.68
C THR A 111 -16.24 4.82 2.30
N VAL A 112 -17.45 5.32 2.04
CA VAL A 112 -17.98 6.53 2.68
C VAL A 112 -18.19 6.36 4.18
N ARG A 113 -18.50 5.15 4.65
CA ARG A 113 -18.63 4.85 6.09
C ARG A 113 -17.27 4.78 6.77
N GLU A 114 -16.27 4.18 6.14
CA GLU A 114 -14.90 4.09 6.67
C GLU A 114 -14.16 5.44 6.65
N SER A 115 -14.56 6.34 5.76
CA SER A 115 -13.99 7.70 5.64
C SER A 115 -14.60 8.72 6.63
N ARG A 116 -15.56 8.32 7.47
CA ARG A 116 -16.23 9.15 8.49
C ARG A 116 -15.75 8.81 9.90
#